data_AF-A0A7M4DIV3-F1
#
_entry.id   AF-A0A7M4DIV3-F1
#
_cell.length_a   1.000
_cell.length_b   1.000
_cell.length_c   1.000
_cell.angle_alpha   90.00
_cell.angle_beta   90.00
_cell.angle_gamma   90.00
#
_symmetry.space_group_name_H-M   'P 1'
#
loop_
_entity.id
_entity.type
_entity.pdbx_description
1 polymer ?
#
loop_
_entity_poly.entity_id
_entity_poly.type
_entity_poly.pdbx_seq_one_letter_code
_entity_poly.pdbx_strand_id
1 'polypeptide(L)'
;MVGVGIATDADATSIVAFAHSRRHLDDLIAEDPEFAIDAKWHLGEWDLDILGAEGVDDPLEPIRAEAERAKRRCSVSSVDPGTAPGLREFRRTVWDSIAQALTASVAAGFFEQWPNAVRVFLPLDADVSEVDIARWNAALNDQAGTAEFRGFLQIDTV
;
A
#
# COMPACT_ATOMS: atom_id res chain seq x y z
N MET A 1 6.92 -15.47 5.68
CA MET A 1 6.50 -14.21 5.07
C MET A 1 7.58 -13.17 5.31
N VAL A 2 7.89 -12.35 4.31
CA VAL A 2 8.94 -11.32 4.37
C VAL A 2 8.42 -9.92 4.01
N GLY A 3 7.19 -9.83 3.50
CA GLY A 3 6.52 -8.57 3.22
C GLY A 3 5.02 -8.70 3.42
N VAL A 4 4.38 -7.66 3.96
CA VAL A 4 2.93 -7.44 3.93
C VAL A 4 2.67 -6.05 3.37
N GLY A 5 1.82 -5.98 2.36
CA GLY A 5 1.62 -4.79 1.55
C GLY A 5 0.15 -4.46 1.45
N ILE A 6 -0.20 -3.19 1.43
CA ILE A 6 -1.50 -2.72 0.99
C ILE A 6 -1.28 -1.77 -0.16
N ALA A 7 -1.98 -1.97 -1.27
CA ALA A 7 -2.10 -0.97 -2.31
C ALA A 7 -3.55 -0.53 -2.46
N THR A 8 -3.73 0.67 -2.98
CA THR A 8 -5.04 1.15 -3.41
C THR A 8 -4.95 1.80 -4.77
N ASP A 9 -5.99 1.67 -5.57
CA ASP A 9 -6.07 2.30 -6.88
C ASP A 9 -6.12 3.84 -6.79
N ALA A 10 -5.93 4.49 -7.95
CA ALA A 10 -5.97 5.95 -8.09
C ALA A 10 -7.32 6.56 -7.69
N ASP A 11 -8.38 5.75 -7.59
CA ASP A 11 -9.71 6.19 -7.18
C ASP A 11 -9.96 6.04 -5.67
N ALA A 12 -9.03 5.40 -4.95
CA ALA A 12 -9.14 5.07 -3.54
C ALA A 12 -10.39 4.24 -3.21
N THR A 13 -10.81 3.35 -4.11
CA THR A 13 -11.97 2.46 -3.91
C THR A 13 -11.59 0.99 -3.90
N SER A 14 -10.55 0.60 -4.64
CA SER A 14 -10.04 -0.77 -4.62
C SER A 14 -8.84 -0.85 -3.68
N ILE A 15 -8.98 -1.62 -2.60
CA ILE A 15 -7.90 -1.89 -1.65
C ILE A 15 -7.46 -3.34 -1.85
N VAL A 16 -6.18 -3.55 -2.06
CA VAL A 16 -5.60 -4.88 -2.31
C VAL A 16 -4.52 -5.16 -1.28
N ALA A 17 -4.57 -6.33 -0.66
CA ALA A 17 -3.54 -6.80 0.24
C ALA A 17 -2.56 -7.74 -0.49
N PHE A 18 -1.28 -7.57 -0.20
CA PHE A 18 -0.16 -8.30 -0.77
C PHE A 18 0.60 -9.02 0.34
N ALA A 19 1.13 -10.18 0.01
CA ALA A 19 2.09 -10.89 0.85
C ALA A 19 3.30 -11.24 0.00
N HIS A 20 4.48 -11.21 0.62
CA HIS A 20 5.70 -11.62 -0.04
C HIS A 20 6.32 -12.81 0.69
N SER A 21 6.58 -13.87 -0.06
CA SER A 21 7.28 -15.05 0.44
C SER A 21 8.80 -14.83 0.41
N ARG A 22 9.52 -15.49 1.33
CA ARG A 22 11.00 -15.45 1.34
C ARG A 22 11.55 -16.04 0.05
N ARG A 23 10.97 -17.16 -0.40
CA ARG A 23 11.39 -17.86 -1.61
C ARG A 23 11.33 -16.94 -2.83
N HIS A 24 10.20 -16.27 -3.06
CA HIS A 24 10.06 -15.37 -4.21
C HIS A 24 11.01 -14.18 -4.13
N LEU A 25 11.20 -13.60 -2.95
CA LEU A 25 12.19 -12.53 -2.77
C LEU A 25 13.60 -13.02 -3.13
N ASP A 26 13.99 -14.20 -2.66
CA ASP A 26 15.31 -14.78 -2.95
C ASP A 26 15.46 -15.11 -4.44
N ASP A 27 14.39 -15.56 -5.11
CA ASP A 27 14.37 -15.85 -6.55
C ASP A 27 14.54 -14.56 -7.37
N LEU A 28 13.81 -13.48 -7.05
CA LEU A 28 13.94 -12.17 -7.70
C LEU A 28 15.34 -11.57 -7.53
N ILE A 29 15.92 -11.66 -6.32
CA ILE A 29 17.28 -11.17 -6.05
C ILE A 29 18.32 -12.01 -6.79
N ALA A 30 18.10 -13.30 -6.96
CA ALA A 30 19.02 -14.17 -7.69
C ALA A 30 18.99 -13.91 -9.20
N GLU A 31 17.83 -13.53 -9.74
CA GLU A 31 17.66 -13.15 -11.14
C GLU A 31 18.35 -11.81 -11.43
N ASP A 32 18.03 -10.76 -10.66
CA ASP A 32 18.61 -9.42 -10.84
C ASP A 32 19.08 -8.80 -9.50
N PRO A 33 20.32 -9.10 -9.05
CA PRO A 33 20.83 -8.64 -7.76
C PRO A 33 20.89 -7.12 -7.61
N GLU A 34 21.05 -6.37 -8.70
CA GLU A 34 21.05 -4.89 -8.67
C GLU A 34 19.71 -4.28 -8.27
N PHE A 35 18.59 -4.99 -8.45
CA PHE A 35 17.24 -4.53 -8.11
C PHE A 35 16.73 -5.11 -6.78
N ALA A 36 17.63 -5.56 -5.90
CA ALA A 36 17.26 -6.17 -4.62
C ALA A 36 16.41 -5.24 -3.72
N ILE A 37 16.60 -3.91 -3.82
CA ILE A 37 15.79 -2.93 -3.09
C ILE A 37 14.38 -2.85 -3.69
N ASP A 38 14.25 -2.83 -5.01
CA ASP A 38 12.95 -2.84 -5.69
C ASP A 38 12.17 -4.13 -5.40
N ALA A 39 12.82 -5.30 -5.51
CA ALA A 39 12.22 -6.59 -5.17
C ALA A 39 11.68 -6.61 -3.73
N LYS A 40 12.36 -5.93 -2.80
CA LYS A 40 11.93 -5.85 -1.40
C LYS A 40 10.73 -4.92 -1.18
N TRP A 41 10.68 -3.76 -1.84
CA TRP A 41 9.75 -2.69 -1.48
C TRP A 41 8.63 -2.42 -2.51
N HIS A 42 8.84 -2.79 -3.77
CA HIS A 42 7.88 -2.57 -4.84
C HIS A 42 6.83 -3.69 -4.86
N LEU A 43 5.60 -3.36 -4.43
CA LEU A 43 4.51 -4.35 -4.30
C LEU A 43 4.17 -5.07 -5.61
N GLY A 44 4.47 -4.48 -6.77
CA GLY A 44 4.26 -5.10 -8.08
C GLY A 44 5.16 -6.32 -8.34
N GLU A 45 6.29 -6.42 -7.63
CA GLU A 45 7.21 -7.56 -7.74
C GLU A 45 6.81 -8.75 -6.85
N TRP A 46 5.93 -8.51 -5.87
CA TRP A 46 5.61 -9.50 -4.86
C TRP A 46 4.73 -10.62 -5.40
N ASP A 47 4.64 -11.71 -4.63
CA ASP A 47 3.83 -12.88 -4.97
C ASP A 47 2.34 -12.48 -5.14
N LEU A 48 1.94 -12.26 -6.39
CA LEU A 48 0.54 -12.07 -6.78
C LEU A 48 -0.16 -13.39 -7.11
N ASP A 49 0.46 -14.52 -6.81
CA ASP A 49 -0.06 -15.83 -7.18
C ASP A 49 -1.25 -16.19 -6.26
N ILE A 50 -2.44 -15.70 -6.62
CA ILE A 50 -3.70 -15.95 -5.91
C ILE A 50 -4.25 -17.35 -6.26
N LEU A 51 -3.37 -18.36 -6.25
CA LEU A 51 -3.78 -19.74 -6.47
C LEU A 51 -4.62 -20.20 -5.27
N GLY A 52 -5.90 -20.51 -5.51
CA GLY A 52 -6.82 -21.05 -4.51
C GLY A 52 -7.80 -20.07 -3.87
N ALA A 53 -7.88 -18.81 -4.33
CA ALA A 53 -8.94 -17.89 -3.90
C ALA A 53 -10.24 -17.99 -4.72
N GLU A 54 -10.30 -18.88 -5.71
CA GLU A 54 -11.53 -19.14 -6.46
C GLU A 54 -12.65 -19.58 -5.51
N GLY A 55 -13.73 -18.79 -5.45
CA GLY A 55 -14.87 -19.05 -4.58
C GLY A 55 -14.71 -18.60 -3.11
N VAL A 56 -13.63 -17.89 -2.78
CA VAL A 56 -13.48 -17.20 -1.49
C VAL A 56 -14.07 -15.79 -1.61
N ASP A 57 -14.99 -15.44 -0.72
CA ASP A 57 -15.54 -14.08 -0.67
C ASP A 57 -14.43 -13.08 -0.33
N ASP A 58 -14.37 -11.98 -1.08
CA ASP A 58 -13.43 -10.90 -0.83
C ASP A 58 -13.77 -10.22 0.52
N PRO A 59 -12.91 -10.32 1.55
CA PRO A 59 -13.18 -9.72 2.85
C PRO A 59 -13.19 -8.19 2.81
N LEU A 60 -12.62 -7.57 1.78
CA LEU A 60 -12.58 -6.12 1.58
C LEU A 60 -13.76 -5.60 0.75
N GLU A 61 -14.61 -6.50 0.21
CA GLU A 61 -15.77 -6.11 -0.59
C GLU A 61 -16.70 -5.11 0.12
N PRO A 62 -17.05 -5.27 1.41
CA PRO A 62 -17.88 -4.29 2.11
C PRO A 62 -17.23 -2.90 2.17
N ILE A 63 -15.90 -2.84 2.31
CA ILE A 63 -15.14 -1.58 2.36
C ILE A 63 -15.13 -0.93 0.97
N ARG A 64 -14.85 -1.72 -0.08
CA ARG A 64 -14.92 -1.28 -1.48
C ARG A 64 -16.30 -0.70 -1.82
N ALA A 65 -17.36 -1.41 -1.45
CA ALA A 65 -18.74 -0.96 -1.70
C ALA A 65 -19.06 0.38 -1.02
N GLU A 66 -18.57 0.62 0.19
CA GLU A 66 -18.76 1.89 0.88
C GLU A 66 -17.91 3.02 0.28
N ALA A 67 -16.65 2.74 -0.09
CA ALA A 67 -15.78 3.68 -0.77
C ALA A 67 -16.39 4.14 -2.10
N GLU A 68 -16.96 3.23 -2.89
CA GLU A 68 -17.69 3.54 -4.13
C GLU A 68 -18.91 4.43 -3.89
N ARG A 69 -19.67 4.21 -2.82
CA ARG A 69 -20.80 5.08 -2.45
C ARG A 69 -20.33 6.46 -2.02
N ALA A 70 -19.26 6.55 -1.25
CA ALA A 70 -18.66 7.81 -0.83
C ALA A 70 -18.12 8.61 -2.02
N LYS A 71 -17.35 7.97 -2.91
CA LYS A 71 -16.86 8.56 -4.17
C LYS A 71 -18.01 9.17 -4.98
N ARG A 72 -19.10 8.42 -5.20
CA ARG A 72 -20.29 8.92 -5.92
C ARG A 72 -20.87 10.18 -5.28
N ARG A 73 -20.94 10.28 -3.94
CA ARG A 73 -21.42 11.50 -3.26
C ARG A 73 -20.50 12.69 -3.52
N CYS A 74 -19.19 12.47 -3.59
CA CYS A 74 -18.20 13.52 -3.87
C CYS A 74 -18.13 13.93 -5.36
N SER A 75 -18.43 13.01 -6.29
CA SER A 75 -18.42 13.28 -7.74
C SER A 75 -19.58 14.14 -8.24
N VAL A 76 -20.72 14.17 -7.53
CA VAL A 76 -21.94 14.86 -7.99
C VAL A 76 -21.81 16.39 -7.97
N SER A 77 -20.78 16.94 -7.31
CA SER A 77 -20.60 18.39 -7.15
C SER A 77 -19.71 19.07 -8.21
N SER A 78 -19.20 18.36 -9.21
CA SER A 78 -18.20 18.90 -10.15
C SER A 78 -18.44 18.53 -11.62
N VAL A 79 -18.29 19.51 -12.50
CA VAL A 79 -18.42 19.36 -13.98
C VAL A 79 -17.22 18.63 -14.60
N ASP A 80 -16.12 18.46 -13.86
CA ASP A 80 -14.92 17.74 -14.28
C ASP A 80 -14.52 16.68 -13.22
N PRO A 81 -14.64 15.37 -13.53
CA PRO A 81 -14.35 14.27 -12.60
C PRO A 81 -12.90 14.23 -12.10
N GLY A 82 -11.94 14.82 -12.84
CA GLY A 82 -10.52 14.79 -12.48
C GLY A 82 -10.09 15.86 -11.49
N THR A 83 -10.84 16.97 -11.36
CA THR A 83 -10.43 18.18 -10.63
C THR A 83 -11.39 18.59 -9.51
N ALA A 84 -12.40 17.77 -9.24
CA ALA A 84 -13.34 17.99 -8.15
C ALA A 84 -12.59 18.06 -6.80
N PRO A 85 -12.60 19.20 -6.08
CA PRO A 85 -11.94 19.30 -4.78
C PRO A 85 -12.42 18.21 -3.80
N GLY A 86 -13.70 17.83 -3.90
CA GLY A 86 -14.29 16.76 -3.09
C GLY A 86 -13.74 15.36 -3.40
N LEU A 87 -13.26 15.08 -4.62
CA LEU A 87 -12.65 13.79 -4.94
C LEU A 87 -11.22 13.70 -4.41
N ARG A 88 -10.44 14.78 -4.51
CA ARG A 88 -9.11 14.83 -3.89
C ARG A 88 -9.17 14.66 -2.37
N GLU A 89 -10.12 15.34 -1.72
CA GLU A 89 -10.33 15.21 -0.27
C GLU A 89 -10.80 13.80 0.12
N PHE A 90 -11.71 13.21 -0.67
CA PHE A 90 -12.14 11.82 -0.49
C PHE A 90 -10.96 10.85 -0.56
N ARG A 91 -10.15 10.91 -1.62
CA ARG A 91 -8.99 10.01 -1.79
C ARG A 91 -8.01 10.13 -0.64
N ARG A 92 -7.66 11.37 -0.28
CA ARG A 92 -6.78 11.64 0.86
C ARG A 92 -7.32 11.07 2.16
N THR A 93 -8.63 11.22 2.41
CA THR A 93 -9.28 10.66 3.60
C THR A 93 -9.18 9.14 3.64
N VAL A 94 -9.38 8.46 2.51
CA VAL A 94 -9.23 7.00 2.43
C VAL A 94 -7.78 6.59 2.68
N TRP A 95 -6.81 7.23 2.03
CA TRP A 95 -5.38 6.91 2.23
C TRP A 95 -4.91 7.16 3.66
N ASP A 96 -5.30 8.27 4.27
CA ASP A 96 -5.04 8.56 5.68
C ASP A 96 -5.67 7.51 6.59
N SER A 97 -6.89 7.05 6.28
CA SER A 97 -7.59 6.02 7.05
C SER A 97 -6.88 4.66 6.96
N ILE A 98 -6.40 4.27 5.78
CA ILE A 98 -5.64 3.03 5.59
C ILE A 98 -4.33 3.09 6.38
N ALA A 99 -3.58 4.19 6.25
CA ALA A 99 -2.33 4.38 6.97
C ALA A 99 -2.53 4.34 8.49
N GLN A 100 -3.60 4.97 9.01
CA GLN A 100 -3.96 4.92 10.42
C GLN A 100 -4.32 3.51 10.88
N ALA A 101 -5.11 2.77 10.11
CA ALA A 101 -5.48 1.39 10.42
C ALA A 101 -4.25 0.46 10.47
N LEU A 102 -3.31 0.62 9.53
CA LEU A 102 -2.05 -0.11 9.52
C LEU A 102 -1.19 0.25 10.74
N THR A 103 -1.05 1.53 11.05
CA THR A 103 -0.32 2.00 12.24
C THR A 103 -0.93 1.44 13.53
N ALA A 104 -2.25 1.45 13.65
CA ALA A 104 -2.95 0.86 14.79
C ALA A 104 -2.71 -0.66 14.88
N SER A 105 -2.65 -1.35 13.73
CA SER A 105 -2.35 -2.79 13.68
C SER A 105 -0.90 -3.09 14.12
N VAL A 106 0.06 -2.23 13.77
CA VAL A 106 1.44 -2.31 14.31
C VAL A 106 1.42 -2.14 15.82
N ALA A 107 0.78 -1.08 16.33
CA ALA A 107 0.72 -0.79 17.76
C ALA A 107 0.01 -1.89 18.57
N ALA A 108 -0.94 -2.61 17.95
CA ALA A 108 -1.63 -3.73 18.55
C ALA A 108 -0.85 -5.07 18.48
N GLY A 109 0.35 -5.08 17.88
CA GLY A 109 1.19 -6.27 17.77
C GLY A 109 0.73 -7.26 16.69
N PHE A 110 -0.20 -6.89 15.80
CA PHE A 110 -0.73 -7.81 14.77
C PHE A 110 0.38 -8.43 13.90
N PHE A 111 1.42 -7.67 13.61
CA PHE A 111 2.53 -8.10 12.77
C PHE A 111 3.67 -8.80 13.54
N GLU A 112 3.56 -9.01 14.85
CA GLU A 112 4.59 -9.71 15.64
C GLU A 112 4.74 -11.18 15.25
N GLN A 113 3.70 -11.77 14.64
CA GLN A 113 3.77 -13.11 14.04
C GLN A 113 4.72 -13.19 12.82
N TRP A 114 5.07 -12.05 12.21
CA TRP A 114 6.06 -11.94 11.14
C TRP A 114 7.05 -10.81 11.46
N PRO A 115 7.95 -11.01 12.44
CA PRO A 115 8.76 -9.93 13.01
C PRO A 115 9.75 -9.33 12.01
N ASN A 116 10.13 -10.09 10.98
CA ASN A 116 11.07 -9.67 9.95
C ASN A 116 10.38 -9.24 8.64
N ALA A 117 9.04 -9.20 8.61
CA ALA A 117 8.33 -8.79 7.41
C ALA A 117 8.32 -7.27 7.28
N VAL A 118 8.74 -6.77 6.11
CA VAL A 118 8.52 -5.36 5.77
C VAL A 118 7.04 -5.10 5.63
N ARG A 119 6.61 -3.91 6.02
CA ARG A 119 5.21 -3.47 5.90
C ARG A 119 5.15 -2.24 5.03
N VAL A 120 4.31 -2.27 4.00
CA VAL A 120 4.27 -1.21 2.99
C VAL A 120 2.84 -0.82 2.66
N PHE A 121 2.60 0.48 2.53
CA PHE A 121 1.38 1.03 1.95
C PHE A 121 1.72 1.89 0.73
N LEU A 122 1.19 1.53 -0.44
CA LEU A 122 1.38 2.25 -1.71
C LEU A 122 0.02 2.64 -2.35
N PRO A 123 -0.42 3.89 -2.22
CA PRO A 123 -1.47 4.41 -3.08
C PRO A 123 -0.95 4.62 -4.50
N LEU A 124 -1.61 4.01 -5.47
CA LEU A 124 -1.23 4.04 -6.89
C LEU A 124 -1.93 5.21 -7.60
N ASP A 125 -1.58 6.44 -7.22
CA ASP A 125 -2.07 7.69 -7.81
C ASP A 125 -0.90 8.62 -8.14
N ALA A 126 -0.88 9.17 -9.36
CA ALA A 126 0.15 10.11 -9.82
C ALA A 126 0.15 11.45 -9.05
N ASP A 127 -0.95 11.79 -8.39
CA ASP A 127 -1.06 13.00 -7.55
C ASP A 127 -0.49 12.81 -6.14
N VAL A 128 -0.02 11.61 -5.77
CA VAL A 128 0.58 11.34 -4.46
C VAL A 128 2.10 11.52 -4.51
N SER A 129 2.61 12.39 -3.65
CA SER A 129 4.06 12.57 -3.51
C SER A 129 4.71 11.44 -2.73
N GLU A 130 5.96 11.11 -3.07
CA GLU A 130 6.80 10.16 -2.34
C GLU A 130 6.94 10.56 -0.86
N VAL A 131 6.97 11.87 -0.57
CA VAL A 131 6.98 12.41 0.80
C VAL A 131 5.73 11.99 1.59
N ASP A 132 4.55 12.03 0.98
CA ASP A 132 3.31 11.57 1.61
C ASP A 132 3.34 10.06 1.84
N ILE A 133 3.82 9.29 0.86
CA ILE A 133 4.00 7.83 0.99
C ILE A 133 4.94 7.51 2.15
N ALA A 134 6.10 8.17 2.24
CA ALA A 134 7.02 7.98 3.35
C ALA A 134 6.41 8.35 4.70
N ARG A 135 5.61 9.44 4.77
CA ARG A 135 4.90 9.82 6.00
C ARG A 135 3.94 8.70 6.44
N TRP A 136 3.15 8.16 5.53
CA TRP A 136 2.19 7.09 5.88
C TRP A 136 2.86 5.79 6.31
N ASN A 137 4.07 5.52 5.81
CA ASN A 137 4.82 4.31 6.13
C ASN A 137 5.73 4.44 7.36
N ALA A 138 5.93 5.65 7.90
CA ALA A 138 6.92 5.94 8.94
C ALA A 138 6.72 5.15 10.25
N ALA A 139 5.51 4.71 10.56
CA ALA A 139 5.19 3.93 11.75
C ALA A 139 5.08 2.43 11.49
N LEU A 140 5.26 1.99 10.23
CA LEU A 140 5.02 0.59 9.85
C LEU A 140 6.23 -0.30 10.11
N ASN A 141 7.43 0.24 9.91
CA ASN A 141 8.69 -0.47 10.06
C ASN A 141 9.52 0.13 11.21
N ASP A 142 10.60 -0.56 11.59
CA ASP A 142 11.59 0.03 12.49
C ASP A 142 12.36 1.18 11.81
N GLN A 143 13.26 1.82 12.55
CA GLN A 143 14.02 2.96 12.05
C GLN A 143 14.88 2.60 10.83
N ALA A 144 15.46 1.40 10.81
CA ALA A 144 16.32 0.95 9.72
C ALA A 144 15.51 0.68 8.44
N GLY A 145 14.39 -0.06 8.55
CA GLY A 145 13.48 -0.30 7.44
C GLY A 145 12.84 0.99 6.92
N THR A 146 12.53 1.93 7.82
CA THR A 146 12.01 3.25 7.42
C THR A 146 13.04 4.04 6.61
N ALA A 147 14.30 4.06 7.03
CA ALA A 147 15.37 4.74 6.29
C ALA A 147 15.61 4.10 4.92
N GLU A 148 15.64 2.77 4.86
CA GLU A 148 15.81 2.05 3.59
C GLU A 148 14.64 2.30 2.63
N PHE A 149 13.39 2.27 3.14
CA PHE A 149 12.21 2.59 2.34
C PHE A 149 12.22 4.02 1.79
N ARG A 150 12.70 5.00 2.58
CA ARG A 150 12.88 6.37 2.09
C ARG A 150 13.93 6.48 0.99
N GLY A 151 14.98 5.65 1.05
CA GLY A 151 15.97 5.49 -0.01
C GLY A 151 15.37 4.91 -1.29
N PHE A 152 14.54 3.87 -1.17
CA PHE A 152 13.76 3.32 -2.29
C PHE A 152 12.88 4.39 -2.96
N LEU A 153 12.21 5.23 -2.16
CA LEU A 153 11.41 6.35 -2.65
C LEU A 153 12.23 7.55 -3.17
N GLN A 154 13.56 7.50 -3.11
CA GLN A 154 14.46 8.56 -3.57
C GLN A 154 14.23 9.94 -2.92
N ILE A 155 13.76 9.96 -1.67
CA ILE A 155 13.43 11.21 -0.95
C ILE A 155 14.67 11.85 -0.31
N ASP A 156 15.66 11.04 0.06
CA ASP A 156 16.85 11.47 0.79
C ASP A 156 18.14 11.46 -0.06
N THR A 157 18.00 11.31 -1.39
CA THR A 157 19.12 11.40 -2.34
C THR A 157 19.38 12.86 -2.71
N VAL A 158 20.23 13.52 -1.93
CA VAL A 158 20.89 14.80 -2.27
C VAL A 158 22.40 14.64 -2.14
#